data_AF-A0A7Y2ICH3-F1
#
_entry.id   AF-A0A7Y2ICH3-F1
#
_cell.length_a   1.000
_cell.length_b   1.000
_cell.length_c   1.000
_cell.angle_alpha   90.00
_cell.angle_beta   90.00
_cell.angle_gamma   90.00
#
_symmetry.space_group_name_H-M   'P 1'
#
loop_
_entity.id
_entity.type
_entity.pdbx_description
1 polymer ?
#
loop_
_entity_poly.entity_id
_entity_poly.type
_entity_poly.pdbx_seq_one_letter_code
_entity_poly.pdbx_strand_id
1 'polypeptide(L)' 'RMSDDYASSIAFQAACALVFEGCDQPSGYTEPLLHQFRRQKKAELAR' A
#
# COMPACT_ATOMS: atom_id res chain seq x y z
N ARG A 1 -0.21 10.24 12.07
CA ARG A 1 1.02 10.04 11.24
C ARG A 1 1.18 8.54 11.03
N MET A 2 2.04 8.07 10.11
CA MET A 2 2.24 6.61 9.95
C MET A 2 2.91 5.99 11.19
N SER A 3 3.78 6.76 11.85
CA SER A 3 4.59 6.37 13.01
C SER A 3 3.81 6.04 14.28
N ASP A 4 2.55 6.48 14.35
CA ASP A 4 1.77 6.39 15.58
C ASP A 4 1.14 4.99 15.71
N ASP A 5 0.82 4.37 14.57
CA ASP A 5 0.42 2.97 14.46
C ASP A 5 0.68 2.47 13.03
N TYR A 6 1.74 1.67 12.87
CA TYR A 6 2.13 1.11 11.58
C TYR A 6 1.14 0.05 11.08
N ALA A 7 0.51 -0.69 12.00
CA ALA A 7 -0.36 -1.81 11.65
C ALA A 7 -1.66 -1.30 11.02
N SER A 8 -2.19 -0.16 11.46
CA SER A 8 -3.39 0.45 10.86
C SER A 8 -3.10 1.37 9.66
N SER A 9 -1.83 1.69 9.40
CA SER A 9 -1.47 2.62 8.33
C SER A 9 -1.43 1.96 6.95
N ILE A 10 -2.48 2.16 6.14
CA ILE A 10 -2.54 1.69 4.74
C ILE A 10 -1.34 2.15 3.92
N ALA A 11 -0.85 3.38 4.14
CA ALA A 11 0.32 3.88 3.43
C ALA A 11 1.60 3.12 3.83
N PHE A 12 1.72 2.72 5.10
CA PHE A 12 2.88 1.97 5.58
C PHE A 12 2.86 0.55 5.02
N GLN A 13 1.69 -0.10 5.04
CA GLN A 13 1.50 -1.41 4.42
C GLN A 13 1.83 -1.38 2.92
N ALA A 14 1.42 -0.34 2.19
CA ALA A 14 1.77 -0.16 0.79
C ALA A 14 3.28 -0.07 0.55
N ALA A 15 3.99 0.68 1.40
CA ALA A 15 5.45 0.78 1.34
C ALA A 15 6.12 -0.58 1.63
N CYS A 16 5.63 -1.33 2.61
CA CYS A 16 6.12 -2.68 2.89
C CYS A 16 5.91 -3.62 1.70
N ALA A 17 4.72 -3.62 1.09
CA ALA A 17 4.41 -4.46 -0.06
C ALA A 17 5.35 -4.15 -1.25
N LEU A 18 5.60 -2.86 -1.53
CA LEU A 18 6.55 -2.48 -2.59
C LEU A 18 7.97 -3.01 -2.35
N VAL A 19 8.40 -3.14 -1.09
CA VAL A 19 9.74 -3.65 -0.74
C VAL A 19 9.77 -5.18 -0.74
N PHE A 20 8.82 -5.82 -0.07
CA PHE A 20 8.84 -7.27 0.15
C PHE A 20 8.25 -8.07 -1.01
N GLU A 21 7.27 -7.53 -1.72
CA GLU A 21 6.60 -8.17 -2.87
C GLU A 21 7.05 -7.53 -4.21
N GLY A 22 8.02 -6.60 -4.17
CA GLY A 22 8.48 -5.85 -5.34
C GLY A 22 9.11 -6.72 -6.43
N CYS A 23 9.80 -7.79 -6.04
CA CYS A 23 10.39 -8.74 -6.99
C CYS A 23 9.34 -9.59 -7.72
N ASP A 24 8.15 -9.75 -7.13
CA ASP A 24 7.04 -10.50 -7.73
C ASP A 24 6.20 -9.63 -8.66
N GLN A 25 6.38 -8.30 -8.62
CA GLN A 25 5.66 -7.40 -9.51
C GLN A 25 6.15 -7.54 -10.96
N PRO A 26 5.24 -7.53 -11.94
CA PRO A 26 5.61 -7.66 -13.35
C PRO A 26 6.54 -6.51 -13.74
N SER A 27 7.76 -6.84 -14.17
CA SER A 27 8.80 -5.87 -14.52
C SER A 27 9.11 -4.84 -13.41
N GLY A 28 8.81 -5.14 -12.15
CA GLY A 28 8.97 -4.20 -11.04
C GLY A 28 7.99 -3.02 -11.04
N TYR A 29 6.88 -3.09 -11.79
CA TYR A 29 5.87 -2.04 -11.77
C TYR A 29 5.24 -1.87 -10.39
N THR A 30 4.99 -0.62 -10.03
CA THR A 30 4.48 -0.25 -8.70
C THR A 30 2.98 -0.05 -8.70
N GLU A 31 2.42 0.21 -9.88
CA GLU A 31 1.04 0.57 -10.14
C GLU A 31 0.05 -0.49 -9.63
N PRO A 32 0.28 -1.82 -9.81
CA PRO A 32 -0.64 -2.82 -9.28
C PRO A 32 -0.87 -2.67 -7.76
N LEU A 33 0.22 -2.57 -7.00
CA LEU A 33 0.17 -2.40 -5.55
C LEU A 33 -0.38 -1.02 -5.17
N LEU A 34 0.16 0.06 -5.76
CA LEU A 34 -0.25 1.42 -5.42
C LEU A 34 -1.72 1.68 -5.72
N HIS A 35 -2.24 1.19 -6.84
CA HIS A 35 -3.66 1.33 -7.18
C HIS A 35 -4.54 0.53 -6.22
N GLN A 36 -4.13 -0.68 -5.82
CA GLN A 36 -4.84 -1.48 -4.83
C GLN A 36 -4.96 -0.76 -3.48
N PHE A 37 -3.84 -0.33 -2.90
CA PHE A 37 -3.86 0.37 -1.60
C PHE A 37 -4.55 1.73 -1.68
N ARG A 38 -4.45 2.45 -2.81
CA ARG A 38 -5.18 3.71 -2.99
C ARG A 38 -6.69 3.50 -3.03
N ARG A 39 -7.17 2.44 -3.67
CA ARG A 39 -8.60 2.07 -3.66
C ARG A 39 -9.07 1.73 -2.25
N GLN A 40 -8.29 0.98 -1.48
CA GLN A 40 -8.60 0.69 -0.08
C GLN A 40 -8.73 1.97 0.75
N LYS A 41 -7.77 2.90 0.64
CA LYS A 41 -7.85 4.18 1.39
C LYS A 41 -9.06 5.02 0.97
N LYS A 42 -9.40 5.05 -0.32
CA LYS A 42 -10.61 5.75 -0.78
C LYS A 42 -11.88 5.12 -0.20
N ALA A 43 -11.95 3.79 -0.12
CA ALA A 43 -13.07 3.09 0.47
C ALA A 43 -13.18 3.32 1.98
N GLU A 44 -12.05 3.37 2.71
CA GLU A 44 -12.00 3.72 4.13
C GLU A 44 -12.53 5.14 4.38
N LEU A 45 -12.15 6.11 3.53
CA LEU A 45 -12.59 7.50 3.64
C LEU A 45 -14.04 7.75 3.19
N ALA A 46 -14.63 6.82 2.45
CA ALA A 46 -16.01 6.93 1.97
C ALA A 46 -17.02 6.27 2.93
N ARG A 47 -16.55 5.63 4.01
CA ARG A 47 -17.36 5.13 5.12
C ARG A 47 -17.53 6.21 6.18
#